data_AF-B3PIP8-F1
#
_entry.id   AF-B3PIP8-F1
#
_cell.length_a   1.000
_cell.length_b   1.000
_cell.length_c   1.000
_cell.angle_alpha   90.00
_cell.angle_beta   90.00
_cell.angle_gamma   90.00
#
_symmetry.space_group_name_H-M   'P 1'
#
loop_
_entity.id
_entity.type
_entity.pdbx_description
1 polymer ?
#
loop_
_entity_poly.entity_id
_entity_poly.type
_entity_poly.pdbx_seq_one_letter_code
_entity_poly.pdbx_strand_id
1 'polypeptide(L)'
;MSAFTFSTPALIQDFSDNPSLQQQLNQNWDLAIDAYTQAALVSNPWTVDYQAPCDWYVNPKQADITAANPVEPIFWTAFPNRLKIYFSAAEKSPYQMANAQVFALADFGNVPQSKAFPTGLPFIIPSKRCPNLNWQQSIAEWVQYDPKGPRGWLDEYCEWSVTRNADGKITKIAFTCENPEYWFTLWQVSPEKVLALYQQLVSPNVVLEDLQLPSADGKGFVIDPTTGRPAYNPLNKWNSGTVATETYGGAVHLTSPPNTIGAEIMLAAQATLLRDLPPDQYNMQRMVCAGAYGRAYRNSDPHIGLQANQLVKNLGVKITLTNPVGLYLQRPDFSSYKTPDGKDAGQFYKVIRGRTAQQAGTTYDQILHAEFSVPEELGYTVSDILIGNAVPGSSQVPVPILYAGQIAETFHVCLAGTAIAPATGEPSQAFLPPVTDKTGNTNGQVSMLLANPVLLAMQAVNPFPPFVQLPVQIAQGQTLTNMALQVSYANDNFQEAQIAFWDAQGNSEPGISVTVTAIETADGTPAGKSAGGDGLFNYIISISVAPGVSPGFKGVTVRNPACDMPLPLPGVLFVTAKGN
;
A
#
# COMPACT_ATOMS: atom_id res chain seq x y z
N MET A 1 -7.84 -25.81 -20.21
CA MET A 1 -7.27 -24.46 -19.98
C MET A 1 -6.80 -24.42 -18.54
N SER A 2 -5.57 -23.97 -18.28
CA SER A 2 -5.11 -23.74 -16.89
C SER A 2 -5.94 -22.62 -16.28
N ALA A 3 -6.35 -22.77 -15.01
CA ALA A 3 -7.01 -21.69 -14.28
C ALA A 3 -6.06 -20.48 -14.18
N PHE A 4 -6.62 -19.26 -14.22
CA PHE A 4 -5.83 -18.03 -14.10
C PHE A 4 -5.10 -17.95 -12.74
N THR A 5 -3.87 -17.43 -12.77
CA THR A 5 -3.05 -17.18 -11.58
C THR A 5 -2.49 -15.77 -11.61
N PHE A 6 -2.61 -15.04 -10.50
CA PHE A 6 -1.88 -13.80 -10.28
C PHE A 6 -0.40 -14.13 -10.13
N SER A 7 0.41 -13.50 -10.98
CA SER A 7 1.85 -13.69 -10.98
C SER A 7 2.49 -12.70 -10.00
N THR A 8 3.65 -13.08 -9.46
CA THR A 8 4.48 -12.21 -8.62
C THR A 8 4.87 -10.92 -9.37
N PRO A 9 5.04 -9.78 -8.67
CA PRO A 9 5.38 -8.51 -9.31
C PRO A 9 6.61 -8.65 -10.20
N ALA A 10 6.55 -8.07 -11.40
CA ALA A 10 7.58 -8.19 -12.44
C ALA A 10 8.03 -9.63 -12.78
N LEU A 11 7.24 -10.65 -12.45
CA LEU A 11 7.58 -12.09 -12.59
C LEU A 11 8.84 -12.52 -11.84
N ILE A 12 9.18 -11.86 -10.72
CA ILE A 12 10.39 -12.20 -9.94
C ILE A 12 10.42 -13.68 -9.52
N GLN A 13 11.61 -14.27 -9.62
CA GLN A 13 11.94 -15.65 -9.23
C GLN A 13 13.02 -15.68 -8.13
N ASP A 14 12.63 -15.37 -6.89
CA ASP A 14 13.58 -15.32 -5.76
C ASP A 14 14.04 -16.72 -5.28
N PHE A 15 13.40 -17.79 -5.75
CA PHE A 15 13.79 -19.20 -5.54
C PHE A 15 14.04 -19.93 -6.86
N SER A 16 14.70 -19.27 -7.83
CA SER A 16 15.02 -19.89 -9.13
C SER A 16 15.82 -21.19 -9.04
N ASP A 17 16.57 -21.39 -7.95
CA ASP A 17 17.34 -22.59 -7.60
C ASP A 17 16.53 -23.65 -6.82
N ASN A 18 15.33 -23.30 -6.34
CA ASN A 18 14.44 -24.19 -5.60
C ASN A 18 12.99 -24.07 -6.10
N PRO A 19 12.61 -24.84 -7.16
CA PRO A 19 11.28 -24.76 -7.77
C PRO A 19 10.11 -25.01 -6.80
N SER A 20 10.32 -25.81 -5.75
CA SER A 20 9.28 -26.08 -4.74
C SER A 20 8.96 -24.85 -3.91
N LEU A 21 9.99 -24.12 -3.44
CA LEU A 21 9.79 -22.88 -2.69
C LEU A 21 9.25 -21.77 -3.60
N GLN A 22 9.69 -21.72 -4.86
CA GLN A 22 9.14 -20.78 -5.84
C GLN A 22 7.64 -21.04 -6.10
N GLN A 23 7.24 -22.31 -6.21
CA GLN A 23 5.84 -22.68 -6.35
C GLN A 23 5.02 -22.25 -5.11
N GLN A 24 5.55 -22.47 -3.91
CA GLN A 24 4.88 -22.04 -2.67
C GLN A 24 4.74 -20.51 -2.59
N LEU A 25 5.78 -19.75 -2.96
CA LEU A 25 5.73 -18.30 -3.06
C LEU A 25 4.63 -17.84 -4.04
N ASN A 26 4.60 -18.44 -5.24
CA ASN A 26 3.61 -18.10 -6.25
C ASN A 26 2.19 -18.43 -5.79
N GLN A 27 1.99 -19.54 -5.08
CA GLN A 27 0.67 -19.94 -4.54
C GLN A 27 0.20 -18.99 -3.43
N ASN A 28 1.08 -18.62 -2.49
CA ASN A 28 0.73 -17.69 -1.42
C ASN A 28 0.45 -16.28 -1.97
N TRP A 29 1.23 -15.84 -2.98
CA TRP A 29 0.98 -14.58 -3.67
C TRP A 29 -0.34 -14.59 -4.43
N ASP A 30 -0.61 -15.65 -5.21
CA ASP A 30 -1.86 -15.83 -5.94
C ASP A 30 -3.07 -15.78 -5.01
N LEU A 31 -2.96 -16.45 -3.85
CA LEU A 31 -3.98 -16.42 -2.81
C LEU A 31 -4.20 -15.01 -2.24
N ALA A 32 -3.14 -14.28 -1.95
CA ALA A 32 -3.25 -12.93 -1.39
C ALA A 32 -3.91 -11.95 -2.38
N ILE A 33 -3.49 -11.95 -3.64
CA ILE A 33 -4.06 -11.05 -4.65
C ILE A 33 -5.52 -11.41 -4.97
N ASP A 34 -5.88 -12.70 -4.97
CA ASP A 34 -7.28 -13.11 -5.10
C ASP A 34 -8.13 -12.64 -3.91
N ALA A 35 -7.61 -12.74 -2.69
CA ALA A 35 -8.28 -12.24 -1.49
C ALA A 35 -8.57 -10.73 -1.57
N TYR A 36 -7.56 -9.93 -1.94
CA TYR A 36 -7.74 -8.47 -2.11
C TYR A 36 -8.72 -8.15 -3.23
N THR A 37 -8.64 -8.88 -4.34
CA THR A 37 -9.54 -8.69 -5.47
C THR A 37 -10.99 -8.99 -5.08
N GLN A 38 -11.25 -10.10 -4.38
CA GLN A 38 -12.58 -10.45 -3.90
C GLN A 38 -13.11 -9.45 -2.87
N ALA A 39 -12.26 -9.00 -1.94
CA ALA A 39 -12.63 -7.98 -0.97
C ALA A 39 -12.98 -6.64 -1.65
N ALA A 40 -12.20 -6.25 -2.68
CA ALA A 40 -12.41 -5.02 -3.43
C ALA A 40 -13.71 -5.03 -4.26
N LEU A 41 -14.13 -6.19 -4.77
CA LEU A 41 -15.43 -6.34 -5.44
C LEU A 41 -16.60 -6.06 -4.49
N VAL A 42 -16.50 -6.53 -3.24
CA VAL A 42 -17.49 -6.24 -2.20
C VAL A 42 -17.41 -4.78 -1.76
N SER A 43 -16.20 -4.23 -1.63
CA SER A 43 -15.93 -2.86 -1.16
C SER A 43 -16.55 -2.61 0.23
N ASN A 44 -17.39 -1.59 0.40
CA ASN A 44 -17.99 -1.23 1.69
C ASN A 44 -19.50 -0.95 1.56
N PRO A 45 -20.34 -2.00 1.61
CA PRO A 45 -21.78 -1.86 1.70
C PRO A 45 -22.26 -1.66 3.15
N TRP A 46 -21.39 -1.68 4.16
CA TRP A 46 -21.82 -1.79 5.56
C TRP A 46 -21.93 -0.44 6.26
N THR A 47 -20.97 0.46 6.03
CA THR A 47 -20.88 1.73 6.76
C THR A 47 -21.18 2.96 5.91
N VAL A 48 -21.20 2.82 4.58
CA VAL A 48 -21.48 3.92 3.63
C VAL A 48 -22.48 3.51 2.55
N ASP A 49 -23.14 4.50 1.95
CA ASP A 49 -24.00 4.36 0.78
C ASP A 49 -23.21 4.62 -0.52
N TYR A 50 -23.62 3.95 -1.60
CA TYR A 50 -23.09 4.13 -2.95
C TYR A 50 -21.60 3.77 -3.15
N GLN A 51 -20.98 2.97 -2.28
CA GLN A 51 -19.58 2.52 -2.45
C GLN A 51 -19.45 1.03 -2.84
N ALA A 52 -20.57 0.34 -3.07
CA ALA A 52 -20.60 -1.08 -3.38
C ALA A 52 -21.87 -1.46 -4.17
N PRO A 53 -21.86 -2.60 -4.89
CA PRO A 53 -20.70 -3.42 -5.23
C PRO A 53 -19.87 -2.80 -6.37
N CYS A 54 -18.62 -3.25 -6.56
CA CYS A 54 -17.74 -2.79 -7.63
C CYS A 54 -17.79 -3.71 -8.87
N ASP A 55 -18.98 -3.96 -9.43
CA ASP A 55 -19.22 -4.97 -10.49
C ASP A 55 -18.55 -4.68 -11.85
N TRP A 56 -18.00 -3.48 -12.01
CA TRP A 56 -17.22 -3.05 -13.18
C TRP A 56 -15.71 -3.25 -13.02
N TYR A 57 -15.28 -3.66 -11.82
CA TYR A 57 -13.99 -4.29 -11.60
C TYR A 57 -14.15 -5.81 -11.78
N VAL A 58 -13.13 -6.48 -12.31
CA VAL A 58 -13.19 -7.90 -12.63
C VAL A 58 -12.13 -8.65 -11.86
N ASN A 59 -12.51 -9.80 -11.28
CA ASN A 59 -11.57 -10.82 -10.86
C ASN A 59 -11.23 -11.74 -12.05
N PRO A 60 -10.00 -11.72 -12.58
CA PRO A 60 -9.56 -12.60 -13.66
C PRO A 60 -9.73 -14.10 -13.40
N LYS A 61 -9.81 -14.53 -12.14
CA LYS A 61 -10.09 -15.95 -11.80
C LYS A 61 -11.52 -16.37 -12.09
N GLN A 62 -12.43 -15.41 -12.25
CA GLN A 62 -13.87 -15.63 -12.48
C GLN A 62 -14.31 -15.17 -13.87
N ALA A 63 -13.40 -14.64 -14.69
CA ALA A 63 -13.70 -14.13 -16.03
C ALA A 63 -12.70 -14.66 -17.06
N ASP A 64 -13.17 -14.89 -18.28
CA ASP A 64 -12.27 -15.21 -19.40
C ASP A 64 -11.59 -13.93 -19.89
N ILE A 65 -10.35 -13.72 -19.43
CA ILE A 65 -9.51 -12.60 -19.86
C ILE A 65 -8.43 -13.04 -20.87
N THR A 66 -8.61 -14.19 -21.55
CA THR A 66 -7.61 -14.74 -22.48
C THR A 66 -7.56 -14.00 -23.82
N ALA A 67 -8.54 -13.15 -24.12
CA ALA A 67 -8.52 -12.27 -25.27
C ALA A 67 -7.42 -11.20 -25.13
N ALA A 68 -6.88 -10.74 -26.27
CA ALA A 68 -6.00 -9.59 -26.32
C ALA A 68 -6.80 -8.33 -25.90
N ASN A 69 -6.71 -8.02 -24.62
CA ASN A 69 -7.37 -6.88 -24.00
C ASN A 69 -6.43 -5.67 -24.02
N PRO A 70 -6.91 -4.46 -24.37
CA PRO A 70 -6.11 -3.25 -24.26
C PRO A 70 -5.59 -3.07 -22.83
N VAL A 71 -4.29 -2.77 -22.72
CA VAL A 71 -3.62 -2.46 -21.45
C VAL A 71 -3.29 -0.98 -21.44
N GLU A 72 -3.78 -0.27 -20.43
CA GLU A 72 -3.59 1.16 -20.27
C GLU A 72 -2.72 1.42 -19.02
N PRO A 73 -1.46 1.86 -19.21
CA PRO A 73 -0.61 2.25 -18.11
C PRO A 73 -1.05 3.61 -17.54
N ILE A 74 -1.08 3.69 -16.21
CA ILE A 74 -1.44 4.88 -15.43
C ILE A 74 -0.16 5.39 -14.78
N PHE A 75 0.28 6.58 -15.15
CA PHE A 75 1.52 7.19 -14.66
C PHE A 75 1.25 8.36 -13.72
N TRP A 76 2.12 8.53 -12.72
CA TRP A 76 2.16 9.72 -11.87
C TRP A 76 3.58 9.97 -11.36
N THR A 77 3.90 11.23 -11.03
CA THR A 77 5.25 11.61 -10.56
C THR A 77 5.59 10.95 -9.22
N ALA A 78 6.80 10.40 -9.11
CA ALA A 78 7.24 9.65 -7.93
C ALA A 78 7.48 10.54 -6.69
N PHE A 79 7.78 11.82 -6.87
CA PHE A 79 7.95 12.75 -5.75
C PHE A 79 6.62 12.98 -4.97
N PRO A 80 6.64 12.98 -3.62
CA PRO A 80 5.47 13.24 -2.78
C PRO A 80 4.82 14.61 -3.00
N ASN A 81 3.74 14.66 -3.78
CA ASN A 81 3.08 15.92 -4.12
C ASN A 81 2.50 16.64 -2.90
N ARG A 82 2.07 15.88 -1.89
CA ARG A 82 1.59 16.46 -0.62
C ARG A 82 2.65 17.31 0.06
N LEU A 83 3.93 16.98 -0.04
CA LEU A 83 4.99 17.85 0.51
C LEU A 83 5.02 19.21 -0.17
N LYS A 84 4.78 19.27 -1.49
CA LYS A 84 4.67 20.54 -2.22
C LYS A 84 3.41 21.29 -1.80
N ILE A 85 2.25 20.65 -1.90
CA ILE A 85 0.94 21.25 -1.61
C ILE A 85 0.89 21.83 -0.20
N TYR A 86 1.39 21.09 0.80
CA TYR A 86 1.28 21.51 2.18
C TYR A 86 2.42 22.40 2.64
N PHE A 87 3.60 22.39 2.02
CA PHE A 87 4.76 23.11 2.58
C PHE A 87 5.39 24.13 1.65
N SER A 88 5.23 24.00 0.33
CA SER A 88 5.91 24.87 -0.64
C SER A 88 5.31 26.28 -0.71
N ALA A 89 6.18 27.28 -0.82
CA ALA A 89 5.79 28.65 -1.16
C ALA A 89 5.11 28.73 -2.54
N ALA A 90 5.51 27.88 -3.49
CA ALA A 90 4.91 27.84 -4.84
C ALA A 90 3.41 27.48 -4.81
N GLU A 91 3.02 26.65 -3.84
CA GLU A 91 1.64 26.23 -3.60
C GLU A 91 0.90 27.17 -2.62
N LYS A 92 1.49 28.32 -2.31
CA LYS A 92 0.95 29.33 -1.38
C LYS A 92 0.66 28.78 0.01
N SER A 93 1.40 27.74 0.43
CA SER A 93 1.29 27.18 1.78
C SER A 93 1.70 28.22 2.83
N PRO A 94 1.03 28.31 4.00
CA PRO A 94 1.48 29.12 5.13
C PRO A 94 2.88 28.81 5.64
N TYR A 95 3.43 27.63 5.34
CA TYR A 95 4.79 27.25 5.71
C TYR A 95 5.87 27.88 4.81
N GLN A 96 5.50 28.32 3.60
CA GLN A 96 6.37 29.11 2.70
C GLN A 96 7.77 28.50 2.45
N MET A 97 7.89 27.17 2.41
CA MET A 97 9.17 26.51 2.17
C MET A 97 9.62 26.70 0.71
N ALA A 98 10.89 27.04 0.50
CA ALA A 98 11.51 27.00 -0.82
C ALA A 98 11.68 25.55 -1.30
N ASN A 99 11.81 25.32 -2.61
CA ASN A 99 11.94 23.97 -3.17
C ASN A 99 13.05 23.14 -2.52
N ALA A 100 14.21 23.74 -2.26
CA ALA A 100 15.31 23.06 -1.58
C ALA A 100 14.94 22.57 -0.16
N GLN A 101 14.10 23.31 0.56
CA GLN A 101 13.60 22.90 1.88
C GLN A 101 12.57 21.77 1.77
N VAL A 102 11.73 21.78 0.73
CA VAL A 102 10.77 20.70 0.44
C VAL A 102 11.51 19.40 0.07
N PHE A 103 12.59 19.48 -0.73
CA PHE A 103 13.42 18.32 -1.02
C PHE A 103 14.19 17.83 0.22
N ALA A 104 14.74 18.74 1.02
CA ALA A 104 15.36 18.37 2.30
C ALA A 104 14.37 17.65 3.22
N LEU A 105 13.12 18.13 3.28
CA LEU A 105 12.06 17.51 4.05
C LEU A 105 11.76 16.08 3.58
N ALA A 106 11.73 15.86 2.26
CA ALA A 106 11.54 14.53 1.69
C ALA A 106 12.71 13.59 2.02
N ASP A 107 13.94 14.08 1.95
CA ASP A 107 15.17 13.29 2.13
C ASP A 107 15.55 13.02 3.58
N PHE A 108 15.11 13.83 4.55
CA PHE A 108 15.51 13.69 5.94
C PHE A 108 14.33 13.46 6.89
N GLY A 109 13.10 13.64 6.41
CA GLY A 109 11.93 13.65 7.27
C GLY A 109 12.08 14.68 8.38
N ASN A 110 12.73 15.81 8.11
CA ASN A 110 12.95 16.90 9.04
C ASN A 110 13.16 18.24 8.31
N VAL A 111 13.18 19.34 9.05
CA VAL A 111 13.63 20.63 8.50
C VAL A 111 15.07 20.90 8.95
N PRO A 112 15.88 21.61 8.15
CA PRO A 112 17.24 21.98 8.55
C PRO A 112 17.26 22.58 9.96
N GLN A 113 18.16 22.08 10.82
CA GLN A 113 18.30 22.41 12.25
C GLN A 113 17.30 21.74 13.22
N SER A 114 16.44 20.82 12.77
CA SER A 114 15.64 19.96 13.65
C SER A 114 16.20 18.53 13.71
N LYS A 115 15.88 17.79 14.77
CA LYS A 115 16.12 16.33 14.83
C LYS A 115 15.24 15.61 13.80
N ALA A 116 15.65 14.42 13.36
CA ALA A 116 14.82 13.53 12.54
C ALA A 116 13.52 13.17 13.27
N PHE A 117 12.43 12.98 12.52
CA PHE A 117 11.11 12.64 13.08
C PHE A 117 10.77 11.15 12.81
N PRO A 118 11.15 10.22 13.70
CA PRO A 118 11.08 8.78 13.43
C PRO A 118 9.65 8.25 13.26
N THR A 119 8.65 8.98 13.76
CA THR A 119 7.23 8.61 13.71
C THR A 119 6.43 9.38 12.64
N GLY A 120 7.11 10.13 11.76
CA GLY A 120 6.51 10.97 10.73
C GLY A 120 6.62 12.47 11.02
N LEU A 121 6.20 13.31 10.07
CA LEU A 121 6.40 14.75 10.16
C LEU A 121 5.57 15.39 11.31
N PRO A 122 6.13 16.37 12.05
CA PRO A 122 5.48 17.00 13.21
C PRO A 122 4.59 18.18 12.82
N PHE A 123 4.43 18.43 11.52
CA PHE A 123 3.63 19.54 11.03
C PHE A 123 2.15 19.26 11.20
N ILE A 124 1.37 20.32 11.29
CA ILE A 124 -0.09 20.26 11.28
C ILE A 124 -0.59 20.80 9.93
N ILE A 125 -1.70 20.27 9.45
CA ILE A 125 -2.32 20.64 8.18
C ILE A 125 -3.84 20.79 8.37
N PRO A 126 -4.55 21.55 7.51
CA PRO A 126 -6.01 21.64 7.59
C PRO A 126 -6.67 20.26 7.59
N SER A 127 -7.62 20.03 8.50
CA SER A 127 -8.38 18.79 8.55
C SER A 127 -9.38 18.69 7.40
N LYS A 128 -9.93 19.82 6.96
CA LYS A 128 -10.83 19.90 5.80
C LYS A 128 -10.04 20.03 4.50
N ARG A 129 -9.90 18.87 3.84
CA ARG A 129 -9.15 18.70 2.58
C ARG A 129 -10.09 18.50 1.38
N CYS A 130 -11.26 17.93 1.61
CA CYS A 130 -12.31 17.73 0.63
C CYS A 130 -13.48 18.72 0.84
N PRO A 131 -14.12 19.20 -0.25
CA PRO A 131 -13.72 18.96 -1.64
C PRO A 131 -12.64 19.95 -2.13
N ASN A 132 -12.26 20.92 -1.29
CA ASN A 132 -11.14 21.82 -1.47
C ASN A 132 -10.34 21.91 -0.16
N LEU A 133 -9.03 22.11 -0.28
CA LEU A 133 -8.15 22.42 0.83
C LEU A 133 -8.51 23.80 1.39
N ASN A 134 -8.78 23.86 2.70
CA ASN A 134 -9.19 25.10 3.36
C ASN A 134 -8.09 25.63 4.29
N TRP A 135 -7.22 26.48 3.76
CA TRP A 135 -6.20 27.17 4.55
C TRP A 135 -6.77 28.24 5.50
N GLN A 136 -8.01 28.66 5.30
CA GLN A 136 -8.72 29.61 6.16
C GLN A 136 -9.35 28.95 7.39
N GLN A 137 -9.29 27.62 7.48
CA GLN A 137 -9.70 26.88 8.68
C GLN A 137 -8.87 27.35 9.90
N SER A 138 -9.51 27.45 11.07
CA SER A 138 -8.80 27.80 12.30
C SER A 138 -7.67 26.80 12.56
N ILE A 139 -6.48 27.29 12.91
CA ILE A 139 -5.32 26.44 13.22
C ILE A 139 -5.63 25.45 14.35
N ALA A 140 -6.54 25.78 15.26
CA ALA A 140 -6.99 24.88 16.32
C ALA A 140 -7.73 23.62 15.82
N GLU A 141 -8.22 23.63 14.58
CA GLU A 141 -8.89 22.48 13.94
C GLU A 141 -7.96 21.70 13.00
N TRP A 142 -6.71 22.15 12.85
CA TRP A 142 -5.73 21.44 12.02
C TRP A 142 -5.29 20.15 12.73
N VAL A 143 -4.89 19.17 11.93
CA VAL A 143 -4.50 17.84 12.38
C VAL A 143 -3.05 17.57 12.01
N GLN A 144 -2.40 16.64 12.71
CA GLN A 144 -1.04 16.24 12.38
C GLN A 144 -0.95 15.71 10.93
N TYR A 145 0.13 16.05 10.23
CA TYR A 145 0.44 15.50 8.92
C TYR A 145 0.55 13.98 9.00
N ASP A 146 -0.16 13.32 8.10
CA ASP A 146 -0.21 11.89 7.91
C ASP A 146 0.15 11.55 6.46
N PRO A 147 0.57 10.32 6.09
CA PRO A 147 0.77 9.15 6.95
C PRO A 147 1.93 9.29 7.93
N LYS A 148 1.82 8.56 9.03
CA LYS A 148 2.89 8.40 10.03
C LYS A 148 3.80 7.24 9.66
N GLY A 149 4.92 7.12 10.36
CA GLY A 149 5.89 6.04 10.19
C GLY A 149 7.23 6.48 9.59
N PRO A 150 8.18 5.54 9.45
CA PRO A 150 9.60 5.85 9.20
C PRO A 150 9.86 6.51 7.84
N ARG A 151 8.97 6.31 6.87
CA ARG A 151 8.92 7.06 5.60
C ARG A 151 7.48 7.44 5.25
N GLY A 152 6.65 7.74 6.25
CA GLY A 152 5.22 8.00 6.06
C GLY A 152 4.93 9.14 5.08
N TRP A 153 5.81 10.14 5.00
CA TRP A 153 5.70 11.28 4.07
C TRP A 153 6.15 10.98 2.64
N LEU A 154 6.67 9.79 2.37
CA LEU A 154 6.97 9.29 1.03
C LEU A 154 5.78 8.45 0.52
N ASP A 155 4.60 9.08 0.52
CA ASP A 155 3.31 8.44 0.26
C ASP A 155 2.95 8.38 -1.23
N GLU A 156 3.89 8.23 -2.16
CA GLU A 156 3.59 8.15 -3.61
C GLU A 156 4.11 6.89 -4.26
N TYR A 157 4.05 5.76 -3.54
CA TYR A 157 4.45 4.45 -4.06
C TYR A 157 5.89 4.40 -4.59
N CYS A 158 6.73 5.30 -4.09
CA CYS A 158 8.17 5.34 -4.29
C CYS A 158 8.81 5.84 -3.00
N GLU A 159 9.60 4.97 -2.37
CA GLU A 159 10.37 5.28 -1.19
C GLU A 159 11.85 5.17 -1.49
N TRP A 160 12.69 5.89 -0.75
CA TRP A 160 14.12 5.86 -0.98
C TRP A 160 14.96 5.94 0.29
N SER A 161 16.22 5.56 0.13
CA SER A 161 17.28 5.77 1.12
C SER A 161 18.53 6.35 0.44
N VAL A 162 19.26 7.19 1.17
CA VAL A 162 20.39 7.96 0.67
C VAL A 162 21.63 7.62 1.49
N THR A 163 22.70 7.23 0.81
CA THR A 163 24.04 7.09 1.40
C THR A 163 24.84 8.35 1.09
N ARG A 164 25.50 8.89 2.11
CA ARG A 164 26.35 10.07 2.01
C ARG A 164 27.75 9.78 2.54
N ASN A 165 28.75 10.43 1.94
CA ASN A 165 30.11 10.38 2.45
C ASN A 165 30.30 11.32 3.66
N ALA A 166 31.52 11.37 4.21
CA ALA A 166 31.86 12.20 5.37
C ALA A 166 31.64 13.72 5.14
N ASP A 167 31.69 14.19 3.89
CA ASP A 167 31.42 15.59 3.52
C ASP A 167 29.91 15.87 3.35
N GLY A 168 29.05 14.87 3.57
CA GLY A 168 27.60 14.96 3.38
C GLY A 168 27.14 14.89 1.92
N LYS A 169 28.04 14.60 0.97
CA LYS A 169 27.70 14.43 -0.46
C LYS A 169 27.05 13.07 -0.70
N ILE A 170 26.04 13.03 -1.57
CA ILE A 170 25.36 11.79 -1.95
C ILE A 170 26.29 10.92 -2.78
N THR A 171 26.52 9.67 -2.36
CA THR A 171 27.26 8.68 -3.14
C THR A 171 26.35 7.66 -3.81
N LYS A 172 25.22 7.33 -3.17
CA LYS A 172 24.24 6.36 -3.65
C LYS A 172 22.83 6.75 -3.20
N ILE A 173 21.86 6.52 -4.08
CA ILE A 173 20.43 6.56 -3.77
C ILE A 173 19.83 5.21 -4.18
N ALA A 174 19.07 4.59 -3.27
CA ALA A 174 18.28 3.40 -3.56
C ALA A 174 16.79 3.76 -3.52
N PHE A 175 16.07 3.47 -4.60
CA PHE A 175 14.62 3.66 -4.75
C PHE A 175 13.91 2.31 -4.78
N THR A 176 12.79 2.18 -4.08
CA THR A 176 11.94 0.99 -4.09
C THR A 176 10.46 1.35 -4.25
N CYS A 177 9.74 0.51 -4.99
CA CYS A 177 8.28 0.46 -5.01
C CYS A 177 7.76 -0.94 -4.68
N GLU A 178 8.58 -1.81 -4.10
CA GLU A 178 8.13 -3.16 -3.72
C GLU A 178 7.06 -3.10 -2.64
N ASN A 179 5.90 -3.67 -2.93
CA ASN A 179 4.79 -3.77 -1.97
C ASN A 179 5.21 -4.64 -0.76
N PRO A 180 4.87 -4.25 0.47
CA PRO A 180 5.23 -5.02 1.67
C PRO A 180 4.62 -6.44 1.65
N GLU A 181 3.47 -6.64 1.01
CA GLU A 181 2.80 -7.94 0.86
C GLU A 181 3.71 -9.02 0.25
N TYR A 182 4.56 -8.64 -0.71
CA TYR A 182 5.48 -9.59 -1.34
C TYR A 182 6.51 -10.10 -0.33
N TRP A 183 6.99 -9.21 0.54
CA TRP A 183 7.97 -9.52 1.58
C TRP A 183 7.37 -10.33 2.73
N PHE A 184 6.13 -10.06 3.12
CA PHE A 184 5.38 -10.94 4.03
C PHE A 184 5.19 -12.34 3.43
N THR A 185 4.88 -12.42 2.13
CA THR A 185 4.73 -13.71 1.43
C THR A 185 6.05 -14.47 1.36
N LEU A 186 7.16 -13.80 1.05
CA LEU A 186 8.51 -14.37 1.09
C LEU A 186 8.87 -14.87 2.49
N TRP A 187 8.56 -14.11 3.54
CA TRP A 187 8.84 -14.49 4.92
C TRP A 187 8.09 -15.75 5.35
N GLN A 188 6.83 -15.90 4.94
CA GLN A 188 6.05 -17.12 5.19
C GLN A 188 6.70 -18.36 4.56
N VAL A 189 7.41 -18.20 3.44
CA VAL A 189 8.11 -19.28 2.73
C VAL A 189 9.49 -19.53 3.35
N SER A 190 10.38 -18.54 3.37
CA SER A 190 11.74 -18.64 3.91
C SER A 190 12.26 -17.30 4.45
N PRO A 191 12.36 -17.16 5.79
CA PRO A 191 13.06 -16.04 6.43
C PRO A 191 14.53 -15.90 5.98
N GLU A 192 15.20 -17.00 5.65
CA GLU A 192 16.58 -17.02 5.19
C GLU A 192 16.74 -16.40 3.80
N LYS A 193 15.75 -16.59 2.91
CA LYS A 193 15.74 -15.88 1.62
C LYS A 193 15.53 -14.39 1.82
N VAL A 194 14.65 -13.99 2.73
CA VAL A 194 14.47 -12.57 3.08
C VAL A 194 15.78 -11.98 3.62
N LEU A 195 16.48 -12.67 4.50
CA LEU A 195 17.81 -12.27 4.98
C LEU A 195 18.81 -12.08 3.83
N ALA A 196 18.93 -13.05 2.94
CA ALA A 196 19.86 -12.97 1.81
C ALA A 196 19.55 -11.77 0.90
N LEU A 197 18.26 -11.50 0.65
CA LEU A 197 17.84 -10.34 -0.13
C LEU A 197 18.14 -9.02 0.60
N TYR A 198 17.89 -8.92 1.90
CA TYR A 198 18.31 -7.74 2.68
C TYR A 198 19.83 -7.54 2.62
N GLN A 199 20.62 -8.61 2.72
CA GLN A 199 22.07 -8.53 2.61
C GLN A 199 22.54 -8.01 1.25
N GLN A 200 21.84 -8.40 0.17
CA GLN A 200 22.11 -7.94 -1.18
C GLN A 200 21.67 -6.49 -1.41
N LEU A 201 20.49 -6.11 -0.90
CA LEU A 201 19.84 -4.85 -1.24
C LEU A 201 20.34 -3.67 -0.39
N VAL A 202 20.62 -3.90 0.89
CA VAL A 202 20.93 -2.82 1.84
C VAL A 202 22.27 -2.97 2.54
N SER A 203 22.60 -4.12 3.12
CA SER A 203 23.89 -4.28 3.83
C SER A 203 24.24 -5.74 4.13
N PRO A 204 25.48 -6.20 3.89
CA PRO A 204 25.91 -7.55 4.28
C PRO A 204 25.91 -7.77 5.81
N ASN A 205 25.79 -6.71 6.61
CA ASN A 205 25.75 -6.78 8.07
C ASN A 205 24.36 -7.15 8.63
N VAL A 206 23.34 -7.30 7.79
CA VAL A 206 22.02 -7.73 8.24
C VAL A 206 22.11 -9.15 8.79
N VAL A 207 21.51 -9.36 9.96
CA VAL A 207 21.31 -10.68 10.56
C VAL A 207 19.82 -11.01 10.68
N LEU A 208 19.47 -12.29 10.83
CA LEU A 208 18.07 -12.72 10.85
C LEU A 208 17.27 -12.07 11.98
N GLU A 209 17.89 -11.91 13.14
CA GLU A 209 17.32 -11.30 14.34
C GLU A 209 16.87 -9.86 14.10
N ASP A 210 17.54 -9.13 13.21
CA ASP A 210 17.14 -7.77 12.85
C ASP A 210 15.77 -7.74 12.14
N LEU A 211 15.40 -8.82 11.46
CA LEU A 211 14.20 -8.94 10.63
C LEU A 211 13.00 -9.52 11.38
N GLN A 212 13.21 -10.00 12.61
CA GLN A 212 12.17 -10.58 13.45
C GLN A 212 11.49 -9.50 14.29
N LEU A 213 10.16 -9.58 14.41
CA LEU A 213 9.36 -8.62 15.15
C LEU A 213 9.57 -8.79 16.66
N PRO A 214 10.13 -7.79 17.35
CA PRO A 214 10.31 -7.86 18.79
C PRO A 214 8.96 -7.98 19.51
N SER A 215 8.91 -8.73 20.59
CA SER A 215 7.71 -8.78 21.42
C SER A 215 7.47 -7.44 22.12
N ALA A 216 6.21 -7.08 22.36
CA ALA A 216 5.85 -5.81 23.01
C ALA A 216 6.40 -5.69 24.45
N ASP A 217 6.71 -6.80 25.11
CA ASP A 217 7.33 -6.85 26.44
C ASP A 217 8.87 -6.83 26.41
N GLY A 218 9.47 -6.79 25.22
CA GLY A 218 10.92 -6.76 25.01
C GLY A 218 11.65 -8.09 25.27
N LYS A 219 10.92 -9.20 25.50
CA LYS A 219 11.49 -10.53 25.82
C LYS A 219 11.56 -11.44 24.60
N GLY A 220 12.34 -11.03 23.60
CA GLY A 220 12.57 -11.79 22.38
C GLY A 220 11.65 -11.37 21.24
N PHE A 221 11.13 -12.34 20.50
CA PHE A 221 10.34 -12.12 19.29
C PHE A 221 8.93 -12.67 19.44
N VAL A 222 7.95 -11.97 18.85
CA VAL A 222 6.58 -12.46 18.82
C VAL A 222 6.46 -13.61 17.83
N ILE A 223 5.83 -14.71 18.24
CA ILE A 223 5.53 -15.85 17.38
C ILE A 223 4.18 -15.64 16.72
N ASP A 224 4.14 -15.74 15.39
CA ASP A 224 2.90 -15.81 14.64
C ASP A 224 2.30 -17.22 14.76
N PRO A 225 1.14 -17.40 15.41
CA PRO A 225 0.52 -18.70 15.60
C PRO A 225 0.10 -19.36 14.28
N THR A 226 -0.05 -18.61 13.18
CA THR A 226 -0.40 -19.17 11.88
C THR A 226 0.78 -19.86 11.19
N THR A 227 2.02 -19.49 11.55
CA THR A 227 3.25 -20.08 10.99
C THR A 227 4.07 -20.87 12.01
N GLY A 228 3.85 -20.63 13.31
CA GLY A 228 4.66 -21.17 14.40
C GLY A 228 6.07 -20.59 14.49
N ARG A 229 6.35 -19.47 13.80
CA ARG A 229 7.69 -18.83 13.69
C ARG A 229 7.64 -17.38 14.15
N PRO A 230 8.79 -16.75 14.43
CA PRO A 230 8.86 -15.30 14.64
C PRO A 230 8.20 -14.53 13.49
N ALA A 231 7.36 -13.56 13.84
CA ALA A 231 6.73 -12.70 12.85
C ALA A 231 7.75 -11.77 12.20
N TYR A 232 7.47 -11.33 10.97
CA TYR A 232 8.32 -10.41 10.23
C TYR A 232 8.23 -8.98 10.79
N ASN A 233 9.36 -8.29 10.89
CA ASN A 233 9.41 -6.86 11.17
C ASN A 233 9.58 -6.05 9.87
N PRO A 234 8.49 -5.56 9.25
CA PRO A 234 8.58 -4.78 8.01
C PRO A 234 9.24 -3.41 8.20
N LEU A 235 9.34 -2.93 9.46
CA LEU A 235 9.92 -1.64 9.84
C LEU A 235 11.22 -1.80 10.62
N ASN A 236 11.95 -2.89 10.34
CA ASN A 236 13.24 -3.14 10.97
C ASN A 236 14.26 -2.04 10.65
N LYS A 237 15.37 -2.06 11.38
CA LYS A 237 16.40 -1.03 11.30
C LYS A 237 17.01 -0.87 9.89
N TRP A 238 16.93 -1.88 9.02
CA TRP A 238 17.46 -1.87 7.65
C TRP A 238 16.42 -1.48 6.59
N ASN A 239 15.16 -1.29 6.99
CA ASN A 239 14.08 -0.79 6.14
C ASN A 239 13.37 0.38 6.83
N SER A 240 14.14 1.36 7.27
CA SER A 240 13.65 2.47 8.08
C SER A 240 14.38 3.77 7.75
N GLY A 241 13.65 4.88 7.79
CA GLY A 241 14.15 6.20 7.45
C GLY A 241 14.63 6.32 6.00
N THR A 242 15.17 7.49 5.69
CA THR A 242 15.70 7.86 4.36
C THR A 242 17.23 7.95 4.34
N VAL A 243 17.89 7.67 5.46
CA VAL A 243 19.35 7.66 5.60
C VAL A 243 19.82 6.21 5.62
N ALA A 244 20.85 5.88 4.85
CA ALA A 244 21.50 4.57 4.88
C ALA A 244 22.95 4.68 5.34
N THR A 245 23.33 3.87 6.33
CA THR A 245 24.68 3.73 6.88
C THR A 245 25.07 2.25 6.97
N GLU A 246 26.29 1.95 7.40
CA GLU A 246 26.75 0.56 7.58
C GLU A 246 25.99 -0.23 8.67
N THR A 247 25.29 0.47 9.57
CA THR A 247 24.66 -0.11 10.77
C THR A 247 23.16 0.10 10.85
N TYR A 248 22.59 0.94 9.98
CA TYR A 248 21.19 1.32 10.00
C TYR A 248 20.74 1.86 8.65
N GLY A 249 19.45 1.70 8.37
CA GLY A 249 18.77 2.33 7.26
C GLY A 249 18.85 1.54 5.96
N GLY A 250 18.09 2.01 4.98
CA GLY A 250 17.88 1.31 3.72
C GLY A 250 16.41 1.33 3.30
N ALA A 251 16.17 1.06 2.02
CA ALA A 251 14.85 0.98 1.43
C ALA A 251 14.72 -0.34 0.66
N VAL A 252 14.19 -1.36 1.34
CA VAL A 252 13.96 -2.69 0.75
C VAL A 252 12.59 -2.72 0.09
N HIS A 253 11.56 -2.33 0.83
CA HIS A 253 10.17 -2.29 0.37
C HIS A 253 9.44 -1.08 0.98
N LEU A 254 8.23 -0.80 0.48
CA LEU A 254 7.40 0.30 0.94
C LEU A 254 7.01 0.13 2.42
N THR A 255 7.03 1.23 3.16
CA THR A 255 6.77 1.31 4.61
C THR A 255 5.71 2.34 4.98
N SER A 256 5.38 3.26 4.08
CA SER A 256 4.29 4.20 4.29
C SER A 256 2.96 3.43 4.33
N PRO A 257 2.09 3.62 5.34
CA PRO A 257 0.85 2.87 5.48
C PRO A 257 -0.08 2.82 4.25
N PRO A 258 -0.28 3.88 3.45
CA PRO A 258 -1.11 3.79 2.25
C PRO A 258 -0.46 3.03 1.09
N ASN A 259 0.84 2.70 1.17
CA ASN A 259 1.60 2.11 0.09
C ASN A 259 1.49 0.55 0.05
N THR A 260 0.27 0.02 0.11
CA THR A 260 -0.05 -1.42 0.11
C THR A 260 -0.72 -1.83 -1.20
N ILE A 261 -0.45 -3.06 -1.69
CA ILE A 261 -1.09 -3.53 -2.93
C ILE A 261 -2.60 -3.72 -2.75
N GLY A 262 -3.04 -4.10 -1.55
CA GLY A 262 -4.46 -4.21 -1.23
C GLY A 262 -5.20 -2.87 -1.36
N ALA A 263 -4.57 -1.76 -0.95
CA ALA A 263 -5.14 -0.43 -1.10
C ALA A 263 -5.26 -0.02 -2.58
N GLU A 264 -4.29 -0.36 -3.43
CA GLU A 264 -4.35 -0.08 -4.86
C GLU A 264 -5.45 -0.85 -5.58
N ILE A 265 -5.60 -2.14 -5.27
CA ILE A 265 -6.67 -2.99 -5.81
C ILE A 265 -8.04 -2.42 -5.39
N MET A 266 -8.20 -2.07 -4.12
CA MET A 266 -9.42 -1.44 -3.59
C MET A 266 -9.71 -0.12 -4.31
N LEU A 267 -8.69 0.72 -4.49
CA LEU A 267 -8.84 2.02 -5.14
C LEU A 267 -9.25 1.87 -6.61
N ALA A 268 -8.58 0.98 -7.36
CA ALA A 268 -8.93 0.70 -8.74
C ALA A 268 -10.36 0.14 -8.87
N ALA A 269 -10.79 -0.72 -7.94
CA ALA A 269 -12.15 -1.25 -7.92
C ALA A 269 -13.19 -0.17 -7.62
N GLN A 270 -12.99 0.62 -6.55
CA GLN A 270 -13.90 1.71 -6.16
C GLN A 270 -13.97 2.82 -7.22
N ALA A 271 -12.87 3.07 -7.93
CA ALA A 271 -12.82 4.00 -9.06
C ALA A 271 -13.75 3.58 -10.20
N THR A 272 -14.10 2.30 -10.33
CA THR A 272 -15.07 1.86 -11.33
C THR A 272 -16.47 2.37 -11.06
N LEU A 273 -16.82 2.84 -9.87
CA LEU A 273 -18.16 3.39 -9.59
C LEU A 273 -18.31 4.82 -10.13
N LEU A 274 -19.07 5.00 -11.21
CA LEU A 274 -19.31 6.33 -11.78
C LEU A 274 -20.12 7.22 -10.83
N ARG A 275 -19.69 8.48 -10.70
CA ARG A 275 -20.33 9.49 -9.84
C ARG A 275 -21.11 10.51 -10.64
N ASP A 276 -22.35 10.76 -10.24
CA ASP A 276 -23.18 11.86 -10.75
C ASP A 276 -22.61 13.18 -10.22
N LEU A 277 -21.73 13.77 -11.01
CA LEU A 277 -21.05 15.03 -10.72
C LEU A 277 -21.23 16.00 -11.89
N PRO A 278 -21.34 17.31 -11.61
CA PRO A 278 -21.25 18.33 -12.65
C PRO A 278 -19.98 18.17 -13.50
N PRO A 279 -20.01 18.44 -14.82
CA PRO A 279 -18.86 18.25 -15.70
C PRO A 279 -17.57 18.96 -15.25
N ASP A 280 -17.68 20.16 -14.68
CA ASP A 280 -16.56 20.94 -14.13
C ASP A 280 -15.98 20.34 -12.84
N GLN A 281 -16.75 19.48 -12.17
CA GLN A 281 -16.33 18.75 -10.97
C GLN A 281 -15.89 17.31 -11.28
N TYR A 282 -15.96 16.85 -12.53
CA TYR A 282 -15.49 15.52 -12.93
C TYR A 282 -13.97 15.51 -13.17
N ASN A 283 -13.20 15.76 -12.10
CA ASN A 283 -11.74 15.88 -12.16
C ASN A 283 -11.06 15.04 -11.07
N MET A 284 -9.73 14.89 -11.20
CA MET A 284 -8.90 14.01 -10.36
C MET A 284 -9.19 14.16 -8.86
N GLN A 285 -9.20 15.40 -8.35
CA GLN A 285 -9.34 15.64 -6.91
C GLN A 285 -10.78 15.43 -6.42
N ARG A 286 -11.75 15.86 -7.23
CA ARG A 286 -13.17 15.75 -6.86
C ARG A 286 -13.68 14.32 -6.90
N MET A 287 -13.16 13.49 -7.81
CA MET A 287 -13.49 12.07 -7.89
C MET A 287 -13.10 11.30 -6.64
N VAL A 288 -11.91 11.56 -6.09
CA VAL A 288 -11.45 11.01 -4.80
C VAL A 288 -12.43 11.38 -3.68
N CYS A 289 -12.78 12.66 -3.57
CA CYS A 289 -13.70 13.12 -2.52
C CYS A 289 -15.12 12.54 -2.68
N ALA A 290 -15.67 12.50 -3.90
CA ALA A 290 -17.02 11.99 -4.16
C ALA A 290 -17.10 10.46 -4.07
N GLY A 291 -16.01 9.75 -4.37
CA GLY A 291 -15.93 8.29 -4.27
C GLY A 291 -15.52 7.78 -2.89
N ALA A 292 -15.11 8.67 -1.98
CA ALA A 292 -14.56 8.35 -0.66
C ALA A 292 -13.49 7.25 -0.68
N TYR A 293 -12.65 7.26 -1.71
CA TYR A 293 -11.51 6.36 -1.88
C TYR A 293 -10.21 7.16 -1.85
N GLY A 294 -9.10 6.53 -1.46
CA GLY A 294 -7.78 7.17 -1.48
C GLY A 294 -7.71 8.49 -0.69
N ARG A 295 -6.81 9.38 -1.10
CA ARG A 295 -6.58 10.70 -0.47
C ARG A 295 -6.36 11.80 -1.50
N ALA A 296 -7.03 12.93 -1.29
CA ALA A 296 -6.86 14.09 -2.15
C ALA A 296 -5.45 14.68 -2.00
N TYR A 297 -4.98 15.34 -3.06
CA TYR A 297 -3.66 15.99 -3.20
C TYR A 297 -2.45 15.06 -3.19
N ARG A 298 -2.63 13.74 -3.10
CA ARG A 298 -1.63 12.79 -3.60
C ARG A 298 -1.51 12.89 -5.12
N ASN A 299 -0.45 12.31 -5.68
CA ASN A 299 -0.29 12.05 -7.11
C ASN A 299 -1.05 10.77 -7.47
N SER A 300 -0.70 9.66 -6.85
CA SER A 300 -1.23 8.32 -7.16
C SER A 300 -2.75 8.22 -7.13
N ASP A 301 -3.39 8.44 -5.97
CA ASP A 301 -4.83 8.18 -5.80
C ASP A 301 -5.73 8.93 -6.80
N PRO A 302 -5.52 10.24 -7.04
CA PRO A 302 -6.32 10.96 -8.03
C PRO A 302 -6.04 10.52 -9.48
N HIS A 303 -4.82 10.09 -9.80
CA HIS A 303 -4.47 9.59 -11.15
C HIS A 303 -5.09 8.21 -11.39
N ILE A 304 -4.88 7.26 -10.48
CA ILE A 304 -5.48 5.92 -10.56
C ILE A 304 -7.00 6.03 -10.57
N GLY A 305 -7.55 6.82 -9.64
CA GLY A 305 -8.98 7.05 -9.51
C GLY A 305 -9.63 7.58 -10.78
N LEU A 306 -9.09 8.65 -11.36
CA LEU A 306 -9.69 9.23 -12.58
C LEU A 306 -9.41 8.39 -13.83
N GLN A 307 -8.20 7.87 -14.02
CA GLN A 307 -7.85 7.18 -15.26
C GLN A 307 -8.56 5.82 -15.36
N ALA A 308 -8.60 5.04 -14.27
CA ALA A 308 -9.39 3.81 -14.22
C ALA A 308 -10.88 4.09 -14.47
N ASN A 309 -11.41 5.13 -13.83
CA ASN A 309 -12.80 5.56 -14.00
C ASN A 309 -13.12 5.98 -15.44
N GLN A 310 -12.20 6.68 -16.12
CA GLN A 310 -12.39 7.14 -17.51
C GLN A 310 -12.47 5.98 -18.50
N LEU A 311 -11.80 4.85 -18.25
CA LEU A 311 -11.97 3.64 -19.06
C LEU A 311 -13.43 3.17 -19.01
N VAL A 312 -13.99 3.08 -17.80
CA VAL A 312 -15.39 2.68 -17.60
C VAL A 312 -16.34 3.71 -18.21
N LYS A 313 -16.17 4.98 -17.87
CA LYS A 313 -17.06 6.07 -18.29
C LYS A 313 -17.08 6.32 -19.80
N ASN A 314 -15.91 6.36 -20.44
CA ASN A 314 -15.80 6.82 -21.83
C ASN A 314 -15.80 5.67 -22.84
N LEU A 315 -15.32 4.48 -22.44
CA LEU A 315 -15.23 3.32 -23.32
C LEU A 315 -16.30 2.26 -23.01
N GLY A 316 -16.99 2.34 -21.87
CA GLY A 316 -18.00 1.36 -21.50
C GLY A 316 -17.43 -0.03 -21.27
N VAL A 317 -16.16 -0.13 -20.83
CA VAL A 317 -15.48 -1.40 -20.53
C VAL A 317 -15.43 -1.65 -19.04
N LYS A 318 -15.36 -2.93 -18.65
CA LYS A 318 -14.92 -3.32 -17.32
C LYS A 318 -13.40 -3.24 -17.23
N ILE A 319 -12.85 -3.24 -16.02
CA ILE A 319 -11.41 -3.22 -15.82
C ILE A 319 -10.94 -4.22 -14.78
N THR A 320 -9.66 -4.59 -14.86
CA THR A 320 -8.93 -5.25 -13.77
C THR A 320 -7.51 -4.69 -13.74
N LEU A 321 -6.79 -4.81 -12.64
CA LEU A 321 -5.36 -4.49 -12.65
C LEU A 321 -4.59 -5.56 -13.44
N THR A 322 -3.68 -5.10 -14.29
CA THR A 322 -2.95 -5.95 -15.24
C THR A 322 -2.01 -6.89 -14.49
N ASN A 323 -2.06 -8.18 -14.83
CA ASN A 323 -1.16 -9.19 -14.28
C ASN A 323 0.24 -9.09 -14.96
N PRO A 324 1.36 -9.01 -14.22
CA PRO A 324 1.48 -9.02 -12.77
C PRO A 324 1.06 -7.71 -12.11
N VAL A 325 0.15 -7.82 -11.13
CA VAL A 325 -0.32 -6.67 -10.34
C VAL A 325 0.84 -6.14 -9.50
N GLY A 326 1.10 -4.84 -9.58
CA GLY A 326 2.22 -4.21 -8.89
C GLY A 326 2.36 -2.74 -9.24
N LEU A 327 3.16 -2.06 -8.44
CA LEU A 327 3.68 -0.72 -8.70
C LEU A 327 5.05 -0.84 -9.34
N TYR A 328 5.33 0.03 -10.31
CA TYR A 328 6.56 -0.04 -11.06
C TYR A 328 7.19 1.34 -11.25
N LEU A 329 8.43 1.49 -10.79
CA LEU A 329 9.26 2.64 -11.12
C LEU A 329 9.44 2.69 -12.64
N GLN A 330 9.39 3.90 -13.19
CA GLN A 330 9.75 4.16 -14.57
C GLN A 330 11.15 4.73 -14.61
N ARG A 331 11.95 4.30 -15.60
CA ARG A 331 13.30 4.84 -15.77
C ARG A 331 13.21 6.37 -15.98
N PRO A 332 14.01 7.17 -15.24
CA PRO A 332 14.06 8.62 -15.45
C PRO A 332 14.56 9.00 -16.85
N ASP A 333 14.14 10.16 -17.33
CA ASP A 333 14.80 10.82 -18.46
C ASP A 333 16.03 11.59 -17.95
N PHE A 334 17.22 11.13 -18.38
CA PHE A 334 18.49 11.71 -17.99
C PHE A 334 18.95 12.86 -18.90
N SER A 335 18.15 13.28 -19.89
CA SER A 335 18.51 14.35 -20.85
C SER A 335 18.83 15.71 -20.20
N SER A 336 18.27 15.97 -19.01
CA SER A 336 18.50 17.19 -18.24
C SER A 336 19.66 17.11 -17.23
N TYR A 337 20.42 16.02 -17.25
CA TYR A 337 21.51 15.79 -16.30
C TYR A 337 22.85 16.13 -16.94
N LYS A 338 23.74 16.77 -16.18
CA LYS A 338 25.11 17.10 -16.61
C LYS A 338 26.12 16.60 -15.60
N THR A 339 26.90 15.62 -16.02
CA THR A 339 27.98 15.04 -15.23
C THR A 339 29.26 15.88 -15.38
N PRO A 340 30.16 15.91 -14.38
CA PRO A 340 31.43 16.64 -14.47
C PRO A 340 32.33 16.21 -15.63
N ASP A 341 32.27 14.93 -16.03
CA ASP A 341 33.09 14.35 -17.10
C ASP A 341 32.37 14.29 -18.47
N GLY A 342 31.16 14.84 -18.56
CA GLY A 342 30.37 14.89 -19.79
C GLY A 342 29.75 13.57 -20.23
N LYS A 343 29.87 12.49 -19.43
CA LYS A 343 29.21 11.21 -19.76
C LYS A 343 27.71 11.25 -19.45
N ASP A 344 26.96 10.35 -20.08
CA ASP A 344 25.53 10.16 -19.80
C ASP A 344 25.30 9.75 -18.34
N ALA A 345 24.49 10.53 -17.61
CA ALA A 345 24.11 10.20 -16.23
C ALA A 345 23.29 8.90 -16.14
N GLY A 346 22.61 8.51 -17.22
CA GLY A 346 21.83 7.27 -17.28
C GLY A 346 22.66 5.99 -17.09
N GLN A 347 23.98 6.05 -17.28
CA GLN A 347 24.88 4.92 -16.98
C GLN A 347 25.02 4.63 -15.46
N PHE A 348 24.69 5.62 -14.62
CA PHE A 348 24.74 5.53 -13.16
C PHE A 348 23.45 4.99 -12.55
N TYR A 349 22.40 4.81 -13.37
CA TYR A 349 21.14 4.19 -12.96
C TYR A 349 21.14 2.70 -13.27
N LYS A 350 20.93 1.89 -12.23
CA LYS A 350 20.87 0.43 -12.32
C LYS A 350 19.49 -0.05 -11.88
N VAL A 351 18.88 -0.91 -12.70
CA VAL A 351 17.73 -1.71 -12.28
C VAL A 351 18.27 -2.87 -11.44
N ILE A 352 17.93 -2.89 -10.15
CA ILE A 352 18.38 -3.92 -9.20
C ILE A 352 17.39 -5.08 -9.18
N ARG A 353 16.09 -4.77 -9.17
CA ARG A 353 14.99 -5.74 -9.22
C ARG A 353 13.90 -5.28 -10.18
N GLY A 354 13.26 -6.23 -10.84
CA GLY A 354 12.25 -5.97 -11.86
C GLY A 354 12.81 -6.00 -13.28
N ARG A 355 12.04 -5.45 -14.22
CA ARG A 355 12.30 -5.55 -15.66
C ARG A 355 12.04 -4.23 -16.36
N THR A 356 12.83 -3.88 -17.36
CA THR A 356 12.50 -2.76 -18.26
C THR A 356 11.29 -3.12 -19.14
N ALA A 357 10.65 -2.11 -19.74
CA ALA A 357 9.55 -2.28 -20.68
C ALA A 357 9.92 -3.25 -21.81
N GLN A 358 11.16 -3.15 -22.33
CA GLN A 358 11.69 -4.06 -23.35
C GLN A 358 11.79 -5.51 -22.85
N GLN A 359 12.28 -5.72 -21.62
CA GLN A 359 12.41 -7.06 -21.03
C GLN A 359 11.03 -7.67 -20.67
N ALA A 360 10.08 -6.83 -20.31
CA ALA A 360 8.72 -7.23 -19.97
C ALA A 360 7.82 -7.42 -21.21
N GLY A 361 8.20 -6.85 -22.37
CA GLY A 361 7.36 -6.86 -23.57
C GLY A 361 6.15 -5.93 -23.45
N THR A 362 6.28 -4.84 -22.69
CA THR A 362 5.23 -3.88 -22.35
C THR A 362 5.60 -2.47 -22.81
N THR A 363 4.67 -1.52 -22.69
CA THR A 363 4.89 -0.09 -22.97
C THR A 363 5.38 0.71 -21.75
N TYR A 364 5.46 0.06 -20.60
CA TYR A 364 5.87 0.63 -19.31
C TYR A 364 6.86 -0.31 -18.63
N ASP A 365 7.79 0.24 -17.84
CA ASP A 365 8.74 -0.54 -17.06
C ASP A 365 8.03 -1.29 -15.93
N GLN A 366 8.58 -2.45 -15.57
CA GLN A 366 8.22 -3.22 -14.38
C GLN A 366 9.38 -3.23 -13.37
N ILE A 367 10.00 -2.06 -13.13
CA ILE A 367 11.13 -1.92 -12.20
C ILE A 367 10.61 -1.82 -10.77
N LEU A 368 11.18 -2.61 -9.87
CA LEU A 368 10.76 -2.71 -8.48
C LEU A 368 11.76 -2.03 -7.52
N HIS A 369 13.05 -2.13 -7.86
CA HIS A 369 14.13 -1.51 -7.11
C HIS A 369 15.18 -0.98 -8.08
N ALA A 370 15.59 0.27 -7.89
CA ALA A 370 16.67 0.90 -8.65
C ALA A 370 17.71 1.58 -7.76
N GLU A 371 18.94 1.65 -8.27
CA GLU A 371 20.06 2.36 -7.65
C GLU A 371 20.54 3.47 -8.59
N PHE A 372 20.82 4.65 -8.03
CA PHE A 372 21.57 5.70 -8.71
C PHE A 372 22.86 5.98 -7.94
N SER A 373 24.01 5.60 -8.51
CA SER A 373 25.32 5.70 -7.86
C SER A 373 26.44 6.00 -8.86
N VAL A 374 27.40 6.84 -8.45
CA VAL A 374 28.59 7.14 -9.27
C VAL A 374 29.73 6.21 -8.84
N PRO A 375 30.40 5.50 -9.76
CA PRO A 375 31.58 4.70 -9.44
C PRO A 375 32.70 5.55 -8.82
N GLU A 376 33.31 5.05 -7.74
CA GLU A 376 34.31 5.80 -6.96
C GLU A 376 35.52 6.23 -7.81
N GLU A 377 35.90 5.42 -8.80
CA GLU A 377 37.02 5.68 -9.71
C GLU A 377 36.85 6.94 -10.58
N LEU A 378 35.63 7.49 -10.68
CA LEU A 378 35.38 8.73 -11.42
C LEU A 378 35.74 10.00 -10.64
N GLY A 379 36.01 9.88 -9.33
CA GLY A 379 36.49 10.99 -8.50
C GLY A 379 35.46 12.09 -8.21
N TYR A 380 34.19 11.85 -8.51
CA TYR A 380 33.06 12.71 -8.16
C TYR A 380 31.87 11.87 -7.68
N THR A 381 30.87 12.53 -7.10
CA THR A 381 29.71 11.91 -6.45
C THR A 381 28.41 12.26 -7.18
N VAL A 382 27.29 11.68 -6.77
CA VAL A 382 25.95 12.08 -7.28
C VAL A 382 25.73 13.58 -7.05
N SER A 383 26.24 14.13 -5.95
CA SER A 383 26.09 15.56 -5.65
C SER A 383 26.88 16.52 -6.54
N ASP A 384 27.79 16.01 -7.36
CA ASP A 384 28.51 16.82 -8.34
C ASP A 384 27.81 16.83 -9.72
N ILE A 385 26.75 16.03 -9.90
CA ILE A 385 25.90 16.03 -11.10
C ILE A 385 24.91 17.19 -11.00
N LEU A 386 24.77 17.95 -12.09
CA LEU A 386 23.73 18.97 -12.22
C LEU A 386 22.46 18.37 -12.81
N ILE A 387 21.31 18.80 -12.33
CA ILE A 387 19.97 18.40 -12.79
C ILE A 387 19.14 19.62 -13.20
N GLY A 388 18.35 19.45 -14.26
CA GLY A 388 17.42 20.45 -14.77
C GLY A 388 17.94 21.19 -16.01
N ASN A 389 17.03 21.92 -16.65
CA ASN A 389 17.32 22.67 -17.86
C ASN A 389 17.42 24.17 -17.58
N ALA A 390 18.34 24.84 -18.27
CA ALA A 390 18.29 26.29 -18.38
C ALA A 390 17.11 26.67 -19.28
N VAL A 391 16.29 27.63 -18.85
CA VAL A 391 15.18 28.14 -19.67
C VAL A 391 15.57 29.53 -20.18
N PRO A 392 15.74 29.74 -21.49
CA PRO A 392 16.09 31.05 -22.04
C PRO A 392 15.12 32.15 -21.59
N GLY A 393 15.65 33.25 -21.08
CA GLY A 393 14.83 34.36 -20.57
C GLY A 393 14.32 34.20 -19.14
N SER A 394 14.70 33.14 -18.42
CA SER A 394 14.43 32.98 -16.99
C SER A 394 15.71 32.89 -16.16
N SER A 395 15.59 32.98 -14.84
CA SER A 395 16.69 32.75 -13.89
C SER A 395 16.92 31.26 -13.59
N GLN A 396 16.19 30.35 -14.25
CA GLN A 396 16.30 28.92 -14.01
C GLN A 396 17.58 28.38 -14.65
N VAL A 397 18.42 27.78 -13.83
CA VAL A 397 19.68 27.14 -14.23
C VAL A 397 19.74 25.72 -13.66
N PRO A 398 20.48 24.79 -14.28
CA PRO A 398 20.74 23.48 -13.70
C PRO A 398 21.39 23.62 -12.32
N VAL A 399 20.98 22.78 -11.37
CA VAL A 399 21.46 22.82 -9.98
C VAL A 399 22.10 21.50 -9.57
N PRO A 400 23.04 21.48 -8.62
CA PRO A 400 23.58 20.22 -8.08
C PRO A 400 22.50 19.34 -7.45
N ILE A 401 22.68 18.02 -7.50
CA ILE A 401 21.81 17.05 -6.80
C ILE A 401 22.20 17.00 -5.32
N LEU A 402 21.46 17.74 -4.50
CA LEU A 402 21.66 17.77 -3.04
C LEU A 402 20.74 16.77 -2.32
N TYR A 403 19.64 16.38 -2.96
CA TYR A 403 18.60 15.52 -2.41
C TYR A 403 18.11 14.50 -3.44
N ALA A 404 17.78 13.29 -2.99
CA ALA A 404 17.17 12.26 -3.83
C ALA A 404 15.79 12.68 -4.35
N GLY A 405 15.05 13.50 -3.59
CA GLY A 405 13.80 14.11 -4.02
C GLY A 405 13.89 14.88 -5.36
N GLN A 406 15.05 15.46 -5.69
CA GLN A 406 15.25 16.13 -6.98
C GLN A 406 15.19 15.14 -8.16
N ILE A 407 15.71 13.92 -7.97
CA ILE A 407 15.62 12.85 -8.97
C ILE A 407 14.20 12.30 -9.01
N ALA A 408 13.57 12.05 -7.85
CA ALA A 408 12.21 11.53 -7.75
C ALA A 408 11.15 12.41 -8.45
N GLU A 409 11.41 13.71 -8.59
CA GLU A 409 10.53 14.62 -9.32
C GLU A 409 10.59 14.42 -10.85
N THR A 410 11.63 13.77 -11.37
CA THR A 410 11.87 13.62 -12.81
C THR A 410 11.38 12.29 -13.40
N PHE A 411 10.88 11.38 -12.57
CA PHE A 411 10.39 10.10 -13.03
C PHE A 411 9.02 9.75 -12.46
N HIS A 412 8.43 8.71 -13.05
CA HIS A 412 7.08 8.27 -12.73
C HIS A 412 7.08 6.93 -12.00
N VAL A 413 6.02 6.70 -11.22
CA VAL A 413 5.57 5.36 -10.87
C VAL A 413 4.40 5.02 -11.78
N CYS A 414 4.20 3.73 -12.03
CA CYS A 414 3.13 3.22 -12.88
C CYS A 414 2.47 1.99 -12.27
N LEU A 415 1.16 1.87 -12.50
CA LEU A 415 0.45 0.59 -12.56
C LEU A 415 -0.35 0.55 -13.87
N ALA A 416 -0.89 -0.60 -14.26
CA ALA A 416 -1.64 -0.72 -15.52
C ALA A 416 -3.01 -1.38 -15.33
N GLY A 417 -4.03 -0.86 -16.01
CA GLY A 417 -5.36 -1.46 -16.10
C GLY A 417 -5.54 -2.26 -17.39
N THR A 418 -6.16 -3.44 -17.32
CA THR A 418 -6.59 -4.22 -18.49
C THR A 418 -8.08 -3.98 -18.71
N ALA A 419 -8.44 -3.51 -19.90
CA ALA A 419 -9.82 -3.29 -20.31
C ALA A 419 -10.49 -4.61 -20.72
N ILE A 420 -11.69 -4.87 -20.22
CA ILE A 420 -12.43 -6.11 -20.47
C ILE A 420 -13.78 -5.73 -21.07
N ALA A 421 -14.09 -6.30 -22.24
CA ALA A 421 -15.38 -6.08 -22.87
C ALA A 421 -16.50 -6.63 -21.97
N PRO A 422 -17.58 -5.86 -21.73
CA PRO A 422 -18.73 -6.35 -20.97
C PRO A 422 -19.44 -7.47 -21.75
N ALA A 423 -20.25 -8.27 -21.05
CA ALA A 423 -21.02 -9.32 -21.71
C ALA A 423 -22.02 -8.72 -22.71
N THR A 424 -22.35 -9.46 -23.77
CA THR A 424 -23.34 -8.99 -24.76
C THR A 424 -24.69 -8.71 -24.07
N GLY A 425 -25.18 -7.47 -24.20
CA GLY A 425 -26.44 -7.04 -23.59
C GLY A 425 -26.34 -6.61 -22.12
N GLU A 426 -25.14 -6.62 -21.53
CA GLU A 426 -24.92 -6.04 -20.21
C GLU A 426 -25.14 -4.51 -20.27
N PRO A 427 -25.96 -3.94 -19.38
CA PRO A 427 -26.22 -2.50 -19.39
C PRO A 427 -24.97 -1.71 -19.01
N SER A 428 -24.80 -0.51 -19.59
CA SER A 428 -23.79 0.44 -19.14
C SER A 428 -23.97 0.78 -17.65
N GLN A 429 -22.87 1.11 -16.99
CA GLN A 429 -22.92 1.46 -15.58
C GLN A 429 -23.76 2.71 -15.34
N ALA A 430 -24.63 2.64 -14.33
CA ALA A 430 -25.36 3.80 -13.87
C ALA A 430 -24.46 4.74 -13.06
N PHE A 431 -24.74 6.03 -13.15
CA PHE A 431 -24.10 7.03 -12.30
C PHE A 431 -24.76 6.99 -10.91
N LEU A 432 -23.93 6.97 -9.88
CA LEU A 432 -24.34 6.97 -8.47
C LEU A 432 -24.12 8.36 -7.85
N PRO A 433 -24.89 8.75 -6.83
CA PRO A 433 -24.54 9.91 -6.02
C PRO A 433 -23.13 9.80 -5.40
N PRO A 434 -22.55 10.91 -4.92
CA PRO A 434 -21.37 10.86 -4.05
C PRO A 434 -21.60 9.94 -2.84
N VAL A 435 -20.54 9.28 -2.39
CA VAL A 435 -20.57 8.42 -1.19
C VAL A 435 -20.93 9.25 0.03
N THR A 436 -21.80 8.68 0.87
CA THR A 436 -22.22 9.27 2.14
C THR A 436 -22.22 8.21 3.23
N ASP A 437 -21.94 8.60 4.48
CA ASP A 437 -22.08 7.70 5.61
C ASP A 437 -23.53 7.22 5.76
N LYS A 438 -23.69 5.94 6.11
CA LYS A 438 -25.02 5.41 6.43
C LYS A 438 -25.55 6.03 7.71
N THR A 439 -26.85 6.34 7.70
CA THR A 439 -27.56 6.81 8.90
C THR A 439 -28.22 5.64 9.64
N GLY A 440 -28.29 5.73 10.97
CA GLY A 440 -28.86 4.66 11.82
C GLY A 440 -27.88 3.51 12.09
N ASN A 441 -28.37 2.38 12.60
CA ASN A 441 -27.54 1.25 13.01
C ASN A 441 -26.84 0.60 11.80
N THR A 442 -25.52 0.36 11.91
CA THR A 442 -24.74 -0.28 10.84
C THR A 442 -24.15 -1.61 11.28
N ASN A 443 -23.92 -2.48 10.30
CA ASN A 443 -23.07 -3.66 10.46
C ASN A 443 -21.60 -3.25 10.45
N GLY A 444 -20.74 -4.09 11.03
CA GLY A 444 -19.31 -3.83 11.07
C GLY A 444 -18.64 -4.11 9.73
N GLN A 445 -17.81 -3.17 9.26
CA GLN A 445 -16.89 -3.37 8.14
C GLN A 445 -15.60 -4.00 8.69
N VAL A 446 -15.32 -5.24 8.32
CA VAL A 446 -14.03 -5.87 8.67
C VAL A 446 -12.91 -5.22 7.85
N SER A 447 -11.82 -4.84 8.51
CA SER A 447 -10.62 -4.30 7.85
C SER A 447 -9.43 -5.26 7.93
N MET A 448 -9.36 -6.15 8.92
CA MET A 448 -8.19 -7.00 9.15
C MET A 448 -8.49 -8.18 10.06
N LEU A 449 -7.76 -9.29 9.87
CA LEU A 449 -7.65 -10.38 10.83
C LEU A 449 -6.18 -10.78 10.95
N LEU A 450 -5.64 -10.76 12.17
CA LEU A 450 -4.27 -11.20 12.46
C LEU A 450 -4.15 -11.70 13.90
N ALA A 451 -3.02 -12.31 14.27
CA ALA A 451 -2.77 -12.65 15.66
C ALA A 451 -2.65 -11.36 16.49
N ASN A 452 -3.44 -11.25 17.58
CA ASN A 452 -3.40 -10.11 18.49
C ASN A 452 -1.99 -9.79 19.02
N PRO A 453 -1.16 -10.77 19.46
CA PRO A 453 0.19 -10.43 19.92
C PRO A 453 1.07 -9.84 18.81
N VAL A 454 0.85 -10.22 17.54
CA VAL A 454 1.56 -9.63 16.39
C VAL A 454 1.08 -8.20 16.16
N LEU A 455 -0.24 -7.94 16.20
CA LEU A 455 -0.81 -6.59 16.12
C LEU A 455 -0.19 -5.65 17.16
N LEU A 456 -0.21 -6.05 18.44
CA LEU A 456 0.33 -5.27 19.55
C LEU A 456 1.84 -5.02 19.40
N ALA A 457 2.60 -6.03 18.98
CA ALA A 457 4.02 -5.90 18.73
C ALA A 457 4.33 -4.94 17.56
N MET A 458 3.57 -5.00 16.46
CA MET A 458 3.70 -4.07 15.35
C MET A 458 3.39 -2.62 15.79
N GLN A 459 2.32 -2.43 16.58
CA GLN A 459 1.93 -1.13 17.11
C GLN A 459 2.97 -0.54 18.09
N ALA A 460 3.65 -1.40 18.86
CA ALA A 460 4.73 -0.98 19.74
C ALA A 460 5.97 -0.49 18.96
N VAL A 461 6.26 -1.07 17.80
CA VAL A 461 7.34 -0.60 16.90
C VAL A 461 6.94 0.70 16.19
N ASN A 462 5.72 0.76 15.67
CA ASN A 462 5.15 1.95 15.06
C ASN A 462 3.63 1.91 15.26
N PRO A 463 3.01 2.93 15.86
CA PRO A 463 1.55 2.95 16.08
C PRO A 463 0.73 2.97 14.78
N PHE A 464 1.36 3.24 13.63
CA PHE A 464 0.75 3.23 12.31
C PHE A 464 1.67 2.46 11.34
N PRO A 465 1.87 1.15 11.54
CA PRO A 465 2.65 0.34 10.64
C PRO A 465 1.89 0.13 9.32
N PRO A 466 2.57 -0.23 8.22
CA PRO A 466 1.90 -0.76 7.04
C PRO A 466 1.28 -2.10 7.44
N PHE A 467 0.02 -2.06 7.87
CA PHE A 467 -0.69 -3.26 8.22
C PHE A 467 -1.02 -4.03 6.94
N VAL A 468 -0.22 -5.05 6.70
CA VAL A 468 -0.45 -6.01 5.62
C VAL A 468 -1.38 -7.10 6.12
N GLN A 469 -2.47 -7.31 5.39
CA GLN A 469 -3.40 -8.39 5.65
C GLN A 469 -3.17 -9.51 4.65
N LEU A 470 -2.34 -10.51 4.95
CA LEU A 470 -2.42 -11.78 4.24
C LEU A 470 -3.61 -12.58 4.78
N PRO A 471 -4.32 -13.38 3.95
CA PRO A 471 -5.39 -14.24 4.44
C PRO A 471 -4.88 -15.15 5.55
N VAL A 472 -5.55 -15.15 6.71
CA VAL A 472 -5.20 -16.08 7.79
C VAL A 472 -5.51 -17.49 7.32
N GLN A 473 -4.51 -18.36 7.33
CA GLN A 473 -4.66 -19.76 6.98
C GLN A 473 -4.87 -20.60 8.24
N ILE A 474 -5.88 -21.48 8.22
CA ILE A 474 -6.18 -22.41 9.32
C ILE A 474 -6.59 -23.76 8.74
N ALA A 475 -6.00 -24.86 9.25
CA ALA A 475 -6.36 -26.18 8.75
C ALA A 475 -7.67 -26.70 9.37
N GLN A 476 -8.37 -27.56 8.64
CA GLN A 476 -9.49 -28.33 9.16
C GLN A 476 -9.14 -29.02 10.50
N GLY A 477 -9.99 -28.82 11.51
CA GLY A 477 -9.82 -29.38 12.85
C GLY A 477 -8.93 -28.57 13.79
N GLN A 478 -8.48 -27.37 13.40
CA GLN A 478 -7.65 -26.50 14.24
C GLN A 478 -8.44 -25.37 14.90
N THR A 479 -7.83 -24.81 15.95
CA THR A 479 -8.28 -23.61 16.64
C THR A 479 -7.14 -22.61 16.71
N LEU A 480 -7.40 -21.37 16.31
CA LEU A 480 -6.55 -20.22 16.58
C LEU A 480 -7.17 -19.40 17.70
N THR A 481 -6.38 -19.05 18.70
CA THR A 481 -6.81 -18.25 19.86
C THR A 481 -6.07 -16.92 19.89
N ASN A 482 -6.66 -15.91 20.53
CA ASN A 482 -6.06 -14.57 20.68
C ASN A 482 -5.75 -13.93 19.32
N MET A 483 -6.74 -14.00 18.42
CA MET A 483 -6.73 -13.31 17.13
C MET A 483 -7.43 -11.97 17.28
N ALA A 484 -6.95 -10.91 16.62
CA ALA A 484 -7.62 -9.62 16.54
C ALA A 484 -8.33 -9.50 15.19
N LEU A 485 -9.67 -9.39 15.22
CA LEU A 485 -10.47 -8.99 14.07
C LEU A 485 -10.78 -7.51 14.18
N GLN A 486 -10.18 -6.70 13.30
CA GLN A 486 -10.39 -5.27 13.29
C GLN A 486 -11.63 -4.91 12.47
N VAL A 487 -12.50 -4.08 13.05
CA VAL A 487 -13.83 -3.77 12.50
C VAL A 487 -14.15 -2.29 12.66
N SER A 488 -14.56 -1.64 11.57
CA SER A 488 -15.07 -0.27 11.54
C SER A 488 -16.60 -0.22 11.62
N TYR A 489 -17.12 0.79 12.30
CA TYR A 489 -18.54 1.12 12.39
C TYR A 489 -18.77 2.60 12.10
N ALA A 490 -19.96 2.92 11.57
CA ALA A 490 -20.43 4.30 11.48
C ALA A 490 -21.18 4.76 12.76
N ASN A 491 -21.35 3.88 13.77
CA ASN A 491 -22.08 4.15 15.02
C ASN A 491 -21.72 3.17 16.17
N ASP A 492 -22.21 3.45 17.38
CA ASP A 492 -21.71 2.91 18.65
C ASP A 492 -22.21 1.50 19.07
N ASN A 493 -22.83 0.67 18.20
CA ASN A 493 -23.46 -0.59 18.65
C ASN A 493 -22.60 -1.86 18.43
N PHE A 494 -21.29 -1.72 18.51
CA PHE A 494 -20.31 -2.79 18.26
C PHE A 494 -20.36 -3.93 19.30
N GLN A 495 -20.80 -3.67 20.54
CA GLN A 495 -20.67 -4.60 21.67
C GLN A 495 -21.49 -5.88 21.56
N GLU A 496 -22.62 -5.85 20.84
CA GLU A 496 -23.54 -6.99 20.70
C GLU A 496 -23.42 -7.69 19.34
N ALA A 497 -22.39 -7.34 18.57
CA ALA A 497 -22.24 -7.85 17.22
C ALA A 497 -21.93 -9.35 17.18
N GLN A 498 -22.59 -10.06 16.26
CA GLN A 498 -22.38 -11.48 16.02
C GLN A 498 -21.42 -11.67 14.85
N ILE A 499 -20.38 -12.48 15.08
CA ILE A 499 -19.41 -12.85 14.05
C ILE A 499 -19.78 -14.23 13.51
N ALA A 500 -19.89 -14.34 12.19
CA ALA A 500 -20.17 -15.60 11.50
C ALA A 500 -19.37 -15.71 10.20
N PHE A 501 -19.18 -16.96 9.75
CA PHE A 501 -18.47 -17.27 8.51
C PHE A 501 -19.38 -17.92 7.47
N TRP A 502 -19.00 -17.74 6.21
CA TRP A 502 -19.76 -18.11 5.02
C TRP A 502 -18.85 -18.74 3.98
N ASP A 503 -19.35 -19.71 3.22
CA ASP A 503 -18.61 -20.28 2.09
C ASP A 503 -18.60 -19.32 0.88
N ALA A 504 -17.86 -19.70 -0.17
CA ALA A 504 -17.76 -18.91 -1.40
C ALA A 504 -19.09 -18.82 -2.18
N GLN A 505 -20.08 -19.66 -1.84
CA GLN A 505 -21.42 -19.65 -2.42
C GLN A 505 -22.41 -18.83 -1.57
N GLY A 506 -21.97 -18.25 -0.46
CA GLY A 506 -22.81 -17.46 0.45
C GLY A 506 -23.67 -18.30 1.38
N ASN A 507 -23.36 -19.59 1.59
CA ASN A 507 -24.01 -20.41 2.61
C ASN A 507 -23.32 -20.24 3.96
N SER A 508 -24.10 -20.27 5.04
CA SER A 508 -23.56 -20.22 6.39
C SER A 508 -22.68 -21.43 6.67
N GLU A 509 -21.54 -21.22 7.32
CA GLU A 509 -20.57 -22.25 7.69
C GLU A 509 -20.59 -22.49 9.22
N PRO A 510 -21.60 -23.21 9.76
CA PRO A 510 -21.72 -23.45 11.21
C PRO A 510 -20.59 -24.32 11.78
N GLY A 511 -19.80 -24.96 10.91
CA GLY A 511 -18.58 -25.68 11.29
C GLY A 511 -17.42 -24.75 11.68
N ILE A 512 -17.56 -23.43 11.51
CA ILE A 512 -16.60 -22.44 11.98
C ILE A 512 -17.20 -21.68 13.15
N SER A 513 -16.67 -21.91 14.36
CA SER A 513 -17.16 -21.26 15.58
C SER A 513 -16.22 -20.13 16.00
N VAL A 514 -16.81 -19.00 16.40
CA VAL A 514 -16.08 -17.83 16.92
C VAL A 514 -16.48 -17.57 18.37
N THR A 515 -15.50 -17.33 19.24
CA THR A 515 -15.73 -16.85 20.60
C THR A 515 -15.02 -15.51 20.77
N VAL A 516 -15.77 -14.46 21.07
CA VAL A 516 -15.23 -13.13 21.40
C VAL A 516 -14.88 -13.13 22.88
N THR A 517 -13.62 -12.85 23.20
CA THR A 517 -13.11 -12.78 24.58
C THR A 517 -12.98 -11.36 25.08
N ALA A 518 -12.73 -10.40 24.19
CA ALA A 518 -12.67 -8.97 24.51
C ALA A 518 -12.97 -8.13 23.26
N ILE A 519 -13.34 -6.87 23.48
CA ILE A 519 -13.38 -5.84 22.45
C ILE A 519 -12.57 -4.64 22.95
N GLU A 520 -11.59 -4.25 22.17
CA GLU A 520 -10.64 -3.18 22.46
C GLU A 520 -10.77 -2.07 21.41
N THR A 521 -10.41 -0.85 21.79
CA THR A 521 -10.14 0.23 20.83
C THR A 521 -8.89 -0.11 20.00
N ALA A 522 -8.66 0.64 18.91
CA ALA A 522 -7.54 0.39 18.01
C ALA A 522 -6.16 0.41 18.70
N ASP A 523 -6.00 1.12 19.83
CA ASP A 523 -4.78 1.20 20.63
C ASP A 523 -4.69 0.15 21.76
N GLY A 524 -5.62 -0.81 21.81
CA GLY A 524 -5.61 -1.92 22.78
C GLY A 524 -6.20 -1.58 24.15
N THR A 525 -6.90 -0.45 24.31
CA THR A 525 -7.64 -0.16 25.55
C THR A 525 -9.02 -0.81 25.54
N PRO A 526 -9.55 -1.31 26.67
CA PRO A 526 -10.91 -1.86 26.71
C PRO A 526 -11.94 -0.83 26.27
N ALA A 527 -12.80 -1.19 25.30
CA ALA A 527 -13.78 -0.26 24.75
C ALA A 527 -14.89 0.03 25.78
N GLY A 528 -14.81 1.19 26.44
CA GLY A 528 -15.86 1.72 27.31
C GLY A 528 -17.06 2.27 26.52
N LYS A 529 -18.25 2.34 27.15
CA LYS A 529 -19.43 3.00 26.57
C LYS A 529 -19.24 4.52 26.54
N SER A 530 -18.77 5.09 25.42
CA SER A 530 -19.25 6.36 24.86
C SER A 530 -18.37 6.91 23.73
N ALA A 531 -19.03 7.30 22.63
CA ALA A 531 -18.87 8.52 21.83
C ALA A 531 -17.53 9.29 21.90
N GLY A 532 -16.73 9.18 20.84
CA GLY A 532 -15.70 10.15 20.49
C GLY A 532 -14.31 9.57 20.18
N GLY A 533 -14.18 8.92 19.03
CA GLY A 533 -12.94 8.42 18.41
C GLY A 533 -13.28 7.60 17.16
N ASP A 534 -12.36 7.47 16.19
CA ASP A 534 -12.58 6.73 14.93
C ASP A 534 -13.17 5.35 15.25
N GLY A 535 -14.34 5.02 14.70
CA GLY A 535 -15.16 3.84 15.04
C GLY A 535 -14.55 2.49 14.69
N LEU A 536 -13.27 2.26 15.00
CA LEU A 536 -12.44 1.10 14.71
C LEU A 536 -12.17 0.32 16.00
N PHE A 537 -12.56 -0.95 16.02
CA PHE A 537 -12.47 -1.83 17.19
C PHE A 537 -11.72 -3.11 16.87
N ASN A 538 -10.99 -3.64 17.84
CA ASN A 538 -10.34 -4.94 17.78
C ASN A 538 -11.18 -5.95 18.57
N TYR A 539 -11.84 -6.88 17.88
CA TYR A 539 -12.49 -8.02 18.51
C TYR A 539 -11.44 -9.09 18.74
N ILE A 540 -11.13 -9.36 20.00
CA ILE A 540 -10.22 -10.44 20.37
C ILE A 540 -11.02 -11.74 20.37
N ILE A 541 -10.65 -12.64 19.46
CA ILE A 541 -11.44 -13.84 19.16
C ILE A 541 -10.61 -15.11 19.20
N SER A 542 -11.31 -16.22 19.43
CA SER A 542 -10.86 -17.57 19.08
C SER A 542 -11.70 -18.10 17.92
N ILE A 543 -11.05 -18.66 16.90
CA ILE A 543 -11.66 -19.24 15.71
C ILE A 543 -11.36 -20.74 15.71
N SER A 544 -12.39 -21.58 15.68
CA SER A 544 -12.22 -23.04 15.54
C SER A 544 -12.89 -23.53 14.26
N VAL A 545 -12.19 -24.36 13.49
CA VAL A 545 -12.67 -24.93 12.23
C VAL A 545 -12.87 -26.43 12.40
N ALA A 546 -14.10 -26.90 12.23
CA ALA A 546 -14.42 -28.32 12.33
C ALA A 546 -13.78 -29.13 11.17
N PRO A 547 -13.49 -30.43 11.35
CA PRO A 547 -12.87 -31.26 10.32
C PRO A 547 -13.64 -31.36 8.99
N GLY A 548 -14.96 -31.14 9.00
CA GLY A 548 -15.83 -31.23 7.82
C GLY A 548 -15.99 -29.95 7.00
N VAL A 549 -15.41 -28.82 7.45
CA VAL A 549 -15.51 -27.53 6.73
C VAL A 549 -14.74 -27.62 5.42
N SER A 550 -15.34 -27.21 4.30
CA SER A 550 -14.67 -27.26 2.99
C SER A 550 -13.44 -26.33 2.93
N PRO A 551 -12.32 -26.73 2.32
CA PRO A 551 -11.19 -25.83 2.09
C PRO A 551 -11.56 -24.66 1.17
N GLY A 552 -10.84 -23.55 1.29
CA GLY A 552 -11.04 -22.34 0.49
C GLY A 552 -11.31 -21.09 1.34
N PHE A 553 -11.56 -19.96 0.66
CA PHE A 553 -11.92 -18.72 1.33
C PHE A 553 -13.23 -18.84 2.09
N LYS A 554 -13.26 -18.18 3.26
CA LYS A 554 -14.46 -18.03 4.08
C LYS A 554 -14.76 -16.55 4.26
N GLY A 555 -15.95 -16.15 3.84
CA GLY A 555 -16.44 -14.80 4.03
C GLY A 555 -16.80 -14.56 5.49
N VAL A 556 -16.47 -13.39 6.04
CA VAL A 556 -16.78 -13.02 7.43
C VAL A 556 -17.86 -11.95 7.46
N THR A 557 -18.77 -12.07 8.44
CA THR A 557 -19.78 -11.05 8.72
C THR A 557 -19.68 -10.62 10.17
N VAL A 558 -19.81 -9.32 10.43
CA VAL A 558 -19.94 -8.76 11.78
C VAL A 558 -21.30 -8.05 11.86
N ARG A 559 -22.30 -8.78 12.34
CA ARG A 559 -23.69 -8.36 12.31
C ARG A 559 -24.11 -7.72 13.62
N ASN A 560 -24.60 -6.50 13.53
CA ASN A 560 -25.26 -5.82 14.65
C ASN A 560 -26.70 -6.33 14.80
N PRO A 561 -27.22 -6.63 16.02
CA PRO A 561 -28.55 -7.23 16.19
C PRO A 561 -29.70 -6.43 15.57
N ALA A 562 -29.54 -5.11 15.48
CA ALA A 562 -30.55 -4.21 14.93
C ALA A 562 -30.43 -4.00 13.40
N CYS A 563 -29.61 -4.79 12.72
CA CYS A 563 -29.37 -4.69 11.28
C CYS A 563 -29.74 -5.99 10.53
N ASP A 564 -30.03 -5.83 9.24
CA ASP A 564 -30.16 -6.95 8.31
C ASP A 564 -28.85 -7.73 8.19
N MET A 565 -28.95 -8.95 7.67
CA MET A 565 -27.77 -9.79 7.46
C MET A 565 -26.79 -9.08 6.50
N PRO A 566 -25.57 -8.75 6.93
CA PRO A 566 -24.58 -8.12 6.05
C PRO A 566 -24.10 -9.10 4.97
N LEU A 567 -23.65 -8.52 3.84
CA LEU A 567 -22.85 -9.26 2.87
C LEU A 567 -21.55 -9.76 3.54
N PRO A 568 -21.14 -11.03 3.35
CA PRO A 568 -19.87 -11.53 3.84
C PRO A 568 -18.68 -10.87 3.12
N LEU A 569 -17.67 -10.42 3.87
CA LEU A 569 -16.40 -9.97 3.32
C LEU A 569 -15.49 -11.19 3.07
N PRO A 570 -15.15 -11.54 1.82
CA PRO A 570 -14.23 -12.63 1.50
C PRO A 570 -12.76 -12.25 1.78
N GLY A 571 -11.84 -13.21 1.60
CA GLY A 571 -10.41 -12.94 1.61
C GLY A 571 -9.74 -12.79 2.99
N VAL A 572 -10.51 -12.84 4.08
CA VAL A 572 -9.97 -12.67 5.44
C VAL A 572 -9.42 -13.98 6.03
N LEU A 573 -10.15 -15.09 5.82
CA LEU A 573 -9.81 -16.42 6.31
C LEU A 573 -9.76 -17.41 5.14
N PHE A 574 -8.74 -18.26 5.12
CA PHE A 574 -8.60 -19.36 4.18
C PHE A 574 -8.48 -20.69 4.95
N VAL A 575 -9.40 -21.61 4.70
CA VAL A 575 -9.37 -22.95 5.31
C VAL A 575 -8.52 -23.88 4.44
N THR A 576 -7.49 -24.49 5.01
CA THR A 576 -6.66 -25.49 4.32
C THR A 576 -7.12 -26.91 4.65
N ALA A 577 -6.83 -27.86 3.76
CA ALA A 577 -7.07 -29.27 4.02
C ALA A 577 -6.15 -29.77 5.16
N LYS A 578 -6.62 -30.77 5.91
CA LYS A 578 -5.85 -31.38 7.00
C LYS A 578 -4.50 -31.93 6.50
N GLY A 579 -3.39 -31.45 7.06
CA GLY A 579 -2.04 -31.98 6.80
C GLY A 579 -1.25 -31.27 5.69
N ASN A 580 -1.73 -30.13 5.20
CA ASN A 580 -0.98 -29.23 4.32
C ASN A 580 -0.25 -28.13 5.09
#